data_AF-A0A443SPY3-F1
#
_entry.id   AF-A0A443SPY3-F1
#
_cell.length_a   1.000
_cell.length_b   1.000
_cell.length_c   1.000
_cell.angle_alpha   90.00
_cell.angle_beta   90.00
_cell.angle_gamma   90.00
#
_symmetry.space_group_name_H-M   'P 1'
#
loop_
_entity.id
_entity.type
_entity.pdbx_description
1 polymer ?
#
loop_
_entity_poly.entity_id
_entity_poly.type
_entity_poly.pdbx_seq_one_letter_code
_entity_poly.pdbx_strand_id
1 'polypeptide(L)'
;MQEDSGKYSVKVIDGRSSDCRSVSVNVKSCPECPAQKPTVKQTSNDLLTVTWNGPNFDGGSVVTNYIVEMKSDSDDKWVQANSTQSLSCDVKIAKVNAEYIFRVKAVNCHGTSDASLESDAFRVTVQDEQSEEETFSECTLGEAICALLLKATFSYIALKMDNERKEVIVEDGSKFSELYKIDNEIGRGKFGIVYRCTNLSTNTQRAAKFIRCIKEKDKEKIREEIEIMNKLKHPKLLQLEAAYQTRKEMILVME
;
A
#
# COMPACT_ATOMS: atom_id res chain seq x y z
N MET A 1 -15.62 -28.18 17.84
CA MET A 1 -15.89 -27.09 18.81
C MET A 1 -16.74 -25.97 18.23
N GLN A 2 -16.63 -25.62 16.94
CA GLN A 2 -17.52 -24.61 16.36
C GLN A 2 -18.96 -25.10 16.13
N GLU A 3 -19.14 -26.42 16.06
CA GLU A 3 -20.44 -27.10 15.96
C GLU A 3 -21.39 -26.82 17.13
N ASP A 4 -20.86 -26.37 18.27
CA ASP A 4 -21.66 -25.97 19.45
C ASP A 4 -22.17 -24.52 19.36
N SER A 5 -21.92 -23.83 18.24
CA SER A 5 -22.51 -22.50 17.99
C SER A 5 -23.94 -22.65 17.49
N GLY A 6 -24.86 -21.94 18.11
CA GLY A 6 -26.27 -22.05 17.74
C GLY A 6 -27.21 -21.38 18.73
N LYS A 7 -28.50 -21.41 18.40
CA LYS A 7 -29.55 -20.94 19.31
C LYS A 7 -30.09 -22.12 20.10
N TYR A 8 -29.77 -22.15 21.38
CA TYR A 8 -30.27 -23.16 22.31
C TYR A 8 -31.54 -22.65 22.96
N SER A 9 -32.57 -23.48 23.06
CA SER A 9 -33.80 -23.17 23.79
C SER A 9 -33.99 -24.16 24.93
N VAL A 10 -34.13 -23.62 26.14
CA VAL A 10 -34.48 -24.37 27.33
C VAL A 10 -35.98 -24.21 27.53
N LYS A 11 -36.70 -25.32 27.47
CA LYS A 11 -38.13 -25.39 27.73
C LYS A 11 -38.37 -26.09 29.07
N VAL A 12 -39.05 -25.40 29.98
CA VAL A 12 -39.51 -25.96 31.25
C VAL A 12 -41.00 -26.24 31.09
N ILE A 13 -41.44 -27.46 31.42
CA ILE A 13 -42.84 -27.86 31.36
C ILE A 13 -43.22 -28.39 32.73
N ASP A 14 -44.18 -27.73 33.39
CA ASP A 14 -44.91 -28.28 34.52
C ASP A 14 -46.29 -28.74 34.02
N GLY A 15 -46.95 -29.66 34.71
CA GLY A 15 -48.17 -30.38 34.24
C GLY A 15 -49.37 -29.49 33.85
N ARG A 16 -49.26 -28.16 33.97
CA ARG A 16 -50.25 -27.15 33.59
C ARG A 16 -49.72 -26.02 32.70
N SER A 17 -48.40 -25.87 32.53
CA SER A 17 -47.81 -24.76 31.79
C SER A 17 -46.40 -25.05 31.29
N SER A 18 -46.02 -24.49 30.14
CA SER A 18 -44.64 -24.53 29.65
C SER A 18 -44.08 -23.13 29.44
N ASP A 19 -42.88 -22.87 29.92
CA ASP A 19 -42.09 -21.67 29.57
C ASP A 19 -40.89 -22.07 28.69
N CYS A 20 -40.49 -21.18 27.79
CA CYS A 20 -39.39 -21.42 26.87
C CYS A 20 -38.50 -20.18 26.80
N ARG A 21 -37.22 -20.35 27.11
CA ARG A 21 -36.19 -19.31 26.99
C ARG A 21 -35.13 -19.76 26.02
N SER A 22 -34.65 -18.84 25.18
CA SER A 22 -33.60 -19.14 24.22
C SER A 22 -32.38 -18.27 24.43
N VAL A 23 -31.20 -18.85 24.26
CA VAL A 23 -29.88 -18.21 24.32
C VAL A 23 -29.13 -18.52 23.03
N SER A 24 -28.44 -17.52 22.48
CA SER A 24 -27.55 -17.72 21.34
C SER A 24 -26.12 -17.89 21.86
N VAL A 25 -25.49 -19.02 21.52
CA VAL A 25 -24.11 -19.33 21.85
C VAL A 25 -23.27 -19.16 20.59
N ASN A 26 -22.16 -18.42 20.70
CA ASN A 26 -21.21 -18.21 19.61
C ASN A 26 -19.80 -18.61 20.09
N VAL A 27 -19.31 -19.75 19.62
CA VAL A 27 -18.01 -20.28 20.00
C VAL A 27 -16.93 -19.63 19.14
N LYS A 28 -15.99 -18.93 19.78
CA LYS A 28 -14.87 -18.26 19.13
C LYS A 28 -13.57 -19.02 19.32
N SER A 29 -12.72 -19.03 18.32
CA SER A 29 -11.41 -19.69 18.30
C SER A 29 -10.33 -18.78 17.73
N CYS A 30 -9.07 -19.24 17.75
CA CYS A 30 -8.03 -18.63 16.94
C CYS A 30 -8.37 -18.74 15.43
N PRO A 31 -7.78 -17.90 14.57
CA PRO A 31 -8.05 -17.93 13.14
C PRO A 31 -7.54 -19.23 12.50
N GLU A 32 -7.97 -19.49 11.27
CA GLU A 32 -7.28 -20.47 10.42
C GLU A 32 -5.92 -19.93 9.94
N CYS A 33 -5.10 -20.81 9.36
CA CYS A 33 -3.87 -20.36 8.69
C CYS A 33 -4.21 -19.52 7.45
N PRO A 34 -3.34 -18.58 7.03
CA PRO A 34 -3.49 -17.84 5.79
C PRO A 34 -3.72 -18.77 4.58
N ALA A 35 -4.71 -18.46 3.73
CA ALA A 35 -5.25 -19.40 2.74
C ALA A 35 -4.31 -19.72 1.58
N GLN A 36 -3.30 -18.89 1.32
CA GLN A 36 -2.36 -19.04 0.22
C GLN A 36 -0.92 -18.88 0.69
N LYS A 37 0.02 -19.49 -0.04
CA LYS A 37 1.45 -19.27 0.20
C LYS A 37 1.81 -17.79 -0.02
N PRO A 38 2.71 -17.22 0.78
CA PRO A 38 3.18 -15.84 0.60
C PRO A 38 3.96 -15.67 -0.71
N THR A 39 3.84 -14.48 -1.31
CA THR A 39 4.64 -14.05 -2.47
C THR A 39 5.73 -13.08 -2.03
N VAL A 40 6.93 -13.24 -2.57
CA VAL A 40 8.12 -12.44 -2.19
C VAL A 40 8.62 -11.65 -3.39
N LYS A 41 8.97 -10.39 -3.17
CA LYS A 41 9.62 -9.52 -4.16
C LYS A 41 10.82 -8.81 -3.53
N GLN A 42 11.91 -8.67 -4.27
CA GLN A 42 13.04 -7.85 -3.86
C GLN A 42 12.78 -6.37 -4.18
N THR A 43 12.97 -5.51 -3.18
CA THR A 43 12.79 -4.05 -3.29
C THR A 43 14.11 -3.29 -3.16
N SER A 44 15.07 -3.83 -2.40
CA SER A 44 16.47 -3.38 -2.40
C SER A 44 17.40 -4.55 -2.09
N ASN A 45 18.71 -4.33 -2.13
CA ASN A 45 19.73 -5.34 -1.81
C ASN A 45 19.55 -6.00 -0.43
N ASP A 46 18.94 -5.29 0.52
CA ASP A 46 18.75 -5.73 1.90
C ASP A 46 17.26 -5.81 2.31
N LEU A 47 16.32 -5.63 1.38
CA LEU A 47 14.89 -5.53 1.68
C LEU A 47 14.04 -6.38 0.73
N LEU A 48 13.27 -7.29 1.33
CA LEU A 48 12.27 -8.10 0.65
C LEU A 48 10.87 -7.68 1.09
N THR A 49 9.96 -7.50 0.14
CA THR A 49 8.54 -7.27 0.41
C THR A 49 7.81 -8.60 0.30
N VAL A 50 7.14 -8.99 1.39
CA VAL A 50 6.35 -10.22 1.49
C VAL A 50 4.87 -9.86 1.51
N THR A 51 4.06 -10.52 0.69
CA THR A 51 2.62 -10.29 0.57
C THR A 51 1.86 -11.60 0.68
N TRP A 52 0.72 -11.61 1.38
CA TRP A 52 -0.09 -12.80 1.61
C TRP A 52 -1.58 -12.48 1.60
N ASN A 53 -2.41 -13.53 1.64
CA ASN A 53 -3.85 -13.42 1.79
C ASN A 53 -4.26 -13.78 3.22
N GLY A 54 -5.32 -13.16 3.74
CA GLY A 54 -5.87 -13.52 5.05
C GLY A 54 -6.41 -14.96 5.09
N PRO A 55 -6.78 -15.47 6.28
CA PRO A 55 -7.47 -16.75 6.39
C PRO A 55 -8.88 -16.65 5.81
N ASN A 56 -9.40 -17.77 5.31
CA ASN A 56 -10.79 -17.86 4.85
C ASN A 56 -11.78 -17.74 6.03
N PHE A 57 -11.34 -18.19 7.21
CA PHE A 57 -12.13 -18.14 8.42
C PHE A 57 -11.31 -17.59 9.61
N ASP A 58 -11.86 -16.59 10.30
CA ASP A 58 -11.16 -15.82 11.35
C ASP A 58 -11.36 -16.38 12.77
N GLY A 59 -12.06 -17.51 12.93
CA GLY A 59 -12.38 -18.06 14.25
C GLY A 59 -13.59 -17.42 14.91
N GLY A 60 -14.37 -16.59 14.20
CA GLY A 60 -15.48 -15.83 14.79
C GLY A 60 -15.03 -14.57 15.55
N SER A 61 -13.79 -14.15 15.33
CA SER A 61 -13.20 -12.94 15.88
C SER A 61 -12.18 -12.35 14.92
N VAL A 62 -12.28 -11.04 14.68
CA VAL A 62 -11.44 -10.32 13.72
C VAL A 62 -9.95 -10.57 13.95
N VAL A 63 -9.23 -10.81 12.86
CA VAL A 63 -7.76 -10.90 12.84
C VAL A 63 -7.18 -9.51 13.17
N THR A 64 -6.36 -9.44 14.22
CA THR A 64 -5.75 -8.21 14.73
C THR A 64 -4.43 -7.90 14.06
N ASN A 65 -3.63 -8.92 13.74
CA ASN A 65 -2.33 -8.77 13.11
C ASN A 65 -1.86 -10.11 12.52
N TYR A 66 -0.73 -10.06 11.82
CA TYR A 66 -0.04 -11.18 11.22
C TYR A 66 1.41 -11.22 11.69
N ILE A 67 1.91 -12.41 11.97
CA ILE A 67 3.30 -12.67 12.32
C ILE A 67 3.98 -13.26 11.08
N VAL A 68 5.01 -12.59 10.59
CA VAL A 68 5.80 -13.05 9.44
C VAL A 68 7.07 -13.69 9.98
N GLU A 69 7.27 -14.96 9.65
CA GLU A 69 8.47 -15.71 9.99
C GLU A 69 9.30 -15.95 8.72
N MET A 70 10.60 -15.98 8.88
CA MET A 70 11.58 -16.18 7.83
C MET A 70 12.54 -17.30 8.22
N LYS A 71 12.97 -18.07 7.24
CA LYS A 71 14.06 -19.03 7.35
C LYS A 71 15.10 -18.72 6.27
N SER A 72 16.38 -18.75 6.62
CA SER A 72 17.48 -18.53 5.66
C SER A 72 18.17 -19.86 5.35
N ASP A 73 18.79 -19.98 4.19
CA ASP A 73 19.57 -21.19 3.87
C ASP A 73 20.71 -21.45 4.87
N SER A 74 21.25 -20.39 5.50
CA SER A 74 22.29 -20.54 6.53
C SER A 74 21.78 -20.97 7.91
N ASP A 75 20.48 -20.86 8.18
CA ASP A 75 19.87 -21.15 9.48
C ASP A 75 18.52 -21.86 9.29
N ASP A 76 18.45 -23.15 9.65
CA ASP A 76 17.22 -23.94 9.54
C ASP A 76 16.15 -23.61 10.61
N LYS A 77 16.30 -22.47 11.30
CA LYS A 77 15.37 -22.01 12.33
C LYS A 77 14.49 -20.90 11.79
N TRP A 78 13.18 -21.05 11.98
CA TRP A 78 12.23 -19.98 11.76
C TRP A 78 12.44 -18.86 12.78
N VAL A 79 12.64 -17.65 12.28
CA VAL A 79 12.76 -16.44 13.09
C VAL A 79 11.63 -15.48 12.75
N GLN A 80 11.07 -14.81 13.76
CA GLN A 80 10.08 -13.77 13.51
C GLN A 80 10.75 -12.57 12.85
N ALA A 81 10.37 -12.31 11.60
CA ALA A 81 10.90 -11.23 10.79
C ALA A 81 10.09 -9.94 10.95
N ASN A 82 8.77 -10.03 11.10
CA ASN A 82 7.89 -8.87 11.26
C ASN A 82 6.57 -9.24 11.97
N SER A 83 5.85 -8.23 12.45
CA SER A 83 4.45 -8.33 12.88
C SER A 83 3.68 -7.09 12.43
N THR A 84 2.63 -7.26 11.63
CA THR A 84 1.91 -6.16 11.00
C THR A 84 0.40 -6.40 10.94
N GLN A 85 -0.39 -5.33 10.86
CA GLN A 85 -1.85 -5.41 10.62
C GLN A 85 -2.17 -5.46 9.11
N SER A 86 -1.20 -5.12 8.26
CA SER A 86 -1.35 -5.14 6.80
C SER A 86 -1.12 -6.54 6.23
N LEU A 87 -1.63 -6.80 5.03
CA LEU A 87 -1.41 -8.05 4.27
C LEU A 87 -0.08 -8.07 3.48
N SER A 88 0.79 -7.11 3.77
CA SER A 88 2.12 -6.99 3.18
C SER A 88 3.07 -6.33 4.19
N CYS A 89 4.34 -6.72 4.17
CA CYS A 89 5.38 -6.04 4.93
C CYS A 89 6.76 -6.17 4.28
N ASP A 90 7.61 -5.20 4.59
CA ASP A 90 9.02 -5.27 4.26
C ASP A 90 9.80 -5.99 5.36
N VAL A 91 10.67 -6.91 4.96
CA VAL A 91 11.57 -7.68 5.81
C VAL A 91 13.01 -7.33 5.42
N LYS A 92 13.78 -6.90 6.43
CA LYS A 92 15.22 -6.72 6.27
C LYS A 92 15.92 -8.06 6.37
N ILE A 93 16.78 -8.33 5.41
CA ILE A 93 17.59 -9.55 5.36
C ILE A 93 19.03 -9.28 5.80
N ALA A 94 19.69 -10.30 6.33
CA ALA A 94 21.05 -10.16 6.86
C ALA A 94 22.15 -10.34 5.81
N LYS A 95 21.90 -11.18 4.79
CA LYS A 95 22.87 -11.55 3.75
C LYS A 95 22.24 -11.45 2.37
N VAL A 96 22.92 -10.74 1.48
CA VAL A 96 22.66 -10.75 0.03
C VAL A 96 23.25 -12.04 -0.56
N ASN A 97 22.75 -12.51 -1.71
CA ASN A 97 23.15 -13.78 -2.35
C ASN A 97 22.78 -15.04 -1.55
N ALA A 98 21.83 -14.92 -0.62
CA ALA A 98 21.26 -16.03 0.14
C ALA A 98 19.79 -16.27 -0.25
N GLU A 99 19.30 -17.49 0.02
CA GLU A 99 17.90 -17.86 -0.17
C GLU A 99 17.13 -17.72 1.14
N TYR A 100 15.91 -17.20 1.02
CA TYR A 100 14.99 -17.02 2.13
C TYR A 100 13.62 -17.62 1.79
N ILE A 101 13.01 -18.26 2.78
CA ILE A 101 11.67 -18.82 2.74
C ILE A 101 10.84 -18.13 3.82
N PHE A 102 9.57 -17.85 3.52
CA PHE A 102 8.67 -17.12 4.41
C PHE A 102 7.40 -17.94 4.70
N ARG A 103 6.86 -17.75 5.90
CA ARG A 103 5.52 -18.21 6.28
C ARG A 103 4.85 -17.19 7.18
N VAL A 104 3.53 -17.20 7.21
CA VAL A 104 2.73 -16.19 7.93
C VAL A 104 1.74 -16.87 8.87
N LYS A 105 1.53 -16.31 10.05
CA LYS A 105 0.48 -16.70 11.00
C LYS A 105 -0.49 -15.55 11.20
N ALA A 106 -1.78 -15.84 11.31
CA ALA A 106 -2.82 -14.87 11.63
C ALA A 106 -3.06 -14.85 13.15
N VAL A 107 -3.30 -13.68 13.72
CA VAL A 107 -3.52 -13.51 15.15
C VAL A 107 -4.86 -12.83 15.38
N ASN A 108 -5.66 -13.34 16.31
CA ASN A 108 -6.83 -12.64 16.85
C ASN A 108 -6.74 -12.63 18.40
N CYS A 109 -7.76 -12.09 19.06
CA CYS A 109 -7.78 -12.01 20.52
C CYS A 109 -7.87 -13.37 21.25
N HIS A 110 -8.15 -14.47 20.53
CA HIS A 110 -8.22 -15.83 21.08
C HIS A 110 -6.94 -16.63 20.82
N GLY A 111 -6.04 -16.15 19.95
CA GLY A 111 -4.75 -16.79 19.74
C GLY A 111 -4.17 -16.56 18.36
N THR A 112 -3.10 -17.32 18.10
CA THR A 112 -2.38 -17.33 16.82
C THR A 112 -2.72 -18.60 16.08
N SER A 113 -2.91 -18.51 14.76
CA SER A 113 -3.16 -19.65 13.90
C SER A 113 -1.89 -20.44 13.60
N ASP A 114 -2.08 -21.62 12.99
CA ASP A 114 -0.97 -22.33 12.37
C ASP A 114 -0.34 -21.50 11.24
N ALA A 115 0.91 -21.83 10.92
CA ALA A 115 1.60 -21.14 9.84
C ALA A 115 0.98 -21.48 8.47
N SER A 116 1.00 -20.50 7.57
CA SER A 116 0.68 -20.69 6.16
C SER A 116 1.58 -21.76 5.53
N LEU A 117 1.22 -22.18 4.32
CA LEU A 117 2.17 -22.80 3.41
C LEU A 117 3.42 -21.91 3.27
N GLU A 118 4.56 -22.57 3.10
CA GLU A 118 5.84 -21.91 2.85
C GLU A 118 5.82 -21.21 1.48
N SER A 119 6.44 -20.03 1.41
CA SER A 119 6.68 -19.36 0.14
C SER A 119 7.63 -20.19 -0.73
N ASP A 120 7.70 -19.86 -2.01
CA ASP A 120 8.82 -20.33 -2.83
C ASP A 120 10.13 -19.75 -2.26
N ALA A 121 11.23 -20.49 -2.40
CA ALA A 121 12.55 -20.01 -2.01
C ALA A 121 12.93 -18.81 -2.87
N PHE A 122 13.24 -17.68 -2.22
CA PHE A 122 13.60 -16.44 -2.90
C PHE A 122 15.08 -16.16 -2.74
N ARG A 123 15.82 -16.18 -3.85
CA ARG A 123 17.25 -15.85 -3.88
C ARG A 123 17.46 -14.36 -4.07
N VAL A 124 18.08 -13.71 -3.09
CA VAL A 124 18.39 -12.27 -3.18
C VAL A 124 19.64 -12.10 -4.03
N THR A 125 19.58 -11.24 -5.05
CA THR A 125 20.75 -10.87 -5.85
C THR A 125 21.22 -9.45 -5.50
N VAL A 126 22.51 -9.16 -5.66
CA VAL A 126 22.97 -7.77 -5.63
C VAL A 126 22.40 -7.08 -6.86
N GLN A 127 21.50 -6.12 -6.66
CA GLN A 127 21.17 -5.13 -7.67
C GLN A 127 22.31 -4.13 -7.68
N ASP A 128 23.15 -4.20 -8.71
CA ASP A 128 24.10 -3.14 -9.02
C ASP A 128 23.30 -1.91 -9.50
N GLU A 129 23.65 -0.73 -9.00
CA GLU A 129 23.20 0.54 -9.59
C GLU A 129 23.92 0.70 -10.95
N GLN A 130 23.48 -0.05 -11.97
CA GLN A 130 23.80 0.22 -13.37
C GLN A 130 22.51 0.46 -14.15
N SER A 131 22.51 1.56 -14.89
CA SER A 131 21.48 2.01 -15.83
C SER A 131 21.10 0.91 -16.83
N GLU A 132 19.83 0.48 -16.83
CA GLU A 132 19.24 -0.23 -17.97
C GLU A 132 18.64 0.82 -18.92
N GLU A 133 19.39 1.17 -19.97
CA GLU A 133 18.83 1.75 -21.21
C GLU A 133 18.22 0.59 -22.02
N GLU A 134 16.90 0.44 -22.00
CA GLU A 134 16.23 -0.48 -22.92
C GLU A 134 16.23 0.09 -24.35
N THR A 135 17.02 -0.53 -25.22
CA THR A 135 17.07 -0.24 -26.66
C THR A 135 15.93 -0.99 -27.36
N PHE A 136 15.03 -0.26 -28.03
CA PHE A 136 13.94 -0.84 -28.83
C PHE A 136 14.38 -0.94 -30.31
N SER A 137 14.38 -2.15 -30.88
CA SER A 137 14.57 -2.38 -32.32
C SER A 137 13.23 -2.49 -33.05
N GLU A 138 13.08 -1.74 -34.14
CA GLU A 138 11.93 -1.72 -35.05
C GLU A 138 11.66 -3.06 -35.77
N CYS A 139 10.37 -3.38 -36.02
CA CYS A 139 9.87 -3.61 -37.40
C CYS A 139 8.33 -3.74 -37.52
N THR A 140 7.78 -2.77 -38.26
CA THR A 140 6.63 -2.68 -39.20
C THR A 140 5.64 -3.85 -39.45
N LEU A 141 4.32 -3.56 -39.36
CA LEU A 141 3.30 -3.67 -40.44
C LEU A 141 1.89 -3.31 -39.89
N GLY A 142 1.41 -2.07 -40.08
CA GLY A 142 0.05 -1.68 -39.68
C GLY A 142 -0.40 -0.24 -39.99
N GLU A 143 0.24 0.45 -40.92
CA GLU A 143 0.15 1.93 -41.00
C GLU A 143 -1.04 2.51 -41.78
N ALA A 144 -1.89 1.72 -42.44
CA ALA A 144 -2.95 2.30 -43.28
C ALA A 144 -4.30 2.53 -42.57
N ILE A 145 -4.56 1.90 -41.41
CA ILE A 145 -5.86 2.05 -40.70
C ILE A 145 -5.75 3.05 -39.52
N CYS A 146 -4.56 3.23 -38.95
CA CYS A 146 -4.34 4.19 -37.85
C CYS A 146 -4.48 5.65 -38.28
N ALA A 147 -4.11 6.03 -39.52
CA ALA A 147 -4.04 7.44 -39.92
C ALA A 147 -5.41 8.14 -40.04
N LEU A 148 -6.49 7.41 -40.36
CA LEU A 148 -7.85 7.97 -40.45
C LEU A 148 -8.52 8.08 -39.07
N LEU A 149 -8.24 7.13 -38.17
CA LEU A 149 -8.71 7.18 -36.78
C LEU A 149 -7.95 8.22 -35.96
N LEU A 150 -6.68 8.50 -36.27
CA LEU A 150 -5.86 9.52 -35.60
C LEU A 150 -6.33 10.96 -35.88
N LYS A 151 -6.72 11.30 -37.12
CA LYS A 151 -7.09 12.69 -37.46
C LYS A 151 -8.39 13.15 -36.78
N ALA A 152 -9.37 12.25 -36.66
CA ALA A 152 -10.63 12.55 -35.99
C ALA A 152 -10.49 12.58 -34.46
N THR A 153 -9.60 11.75 -33.88
CA THR A 153 -9.31 11.79 -32.44
C THR A 153 -8.41 12.96 -32.06
N PHE A 154 -7.42 13.33 -32.88
CA PHE A 154 -6.57 14.50 -32.61
C PHE A 154 -7.33 15.83 -32.68
N SER A 155 -8.34 15.98 -33.55
CA SER A 155 -9.15 17.20 -33.60
C SER A 155 -9.95 17.42 -32.29
N TYR A 156 -10.47 16.34 -31.69
CA TYR A 156 -11.16 16.40 -30.40
C TYR A 156 -10.18 16.58 -29.21
N ILE A 157 -8.97 16.02 -29.30
CA ILE A 157 -7.92 16.17 -28.26
C ILE A 157 -7.31 17.58 -28.31
N ALA A 158 -7.08 18.15 -29.50
CA ALA A 158 -6.48 19.47 -29.70
C ALA A 158 -7.35 20.62 -29.15
N LEU A 159 -8.68 20.51 -29.25
CA LEU A 159 -9.60 21.51 -28.68
C LEU A 159 -9.69 21.47 -27.14
N LYS A 160 -9.11 20.44 -26.48
CA LYS A 160 -8.94 20.39 -25.02
C LYS A 160 -7.55 20.85 -24.56
N MET A 161 -6.63 21.12 -25.49
CA MET A 161 -5.28 21.63 -25.25
C MET A 161 -5.22 23.16 -25.25
N ASP A 162 -6.13 23.80 -24.52
CA ASP A 162 -6.08 25.25 -24.27
C ASP A 162 -6.14 25.56 -22.77
N ASN A 163 -5.35 24.80 -22.00
CA ASN A 163 -4.91 25.26 -20.69
C ASN A 163 -3.40 25.07 -20.69
N GLU A 164 -2.66 26.18 -20.65
CA GLU A 164 -1.20 26.21 -20.58
C GLU A 164 -0.72 25.46 -19.33
N ARG A 165 -0.54 24.13 -19.44
CA ARG A 165 -0.35 23.25 -18.28
C ARG A 165 1.11 23.22 -17.86
N LYS A 166 1.49 24.25 -17.10
CA LYS A 166 2.77 24.41 -16.40
C LYS A 166 3.22 23.09 -15.73
N GLU A 167 4.46 22.69 -16.00
CA GLU A 167 5.13 21.61 -15.28
C GLU A 167 5.34 22.01 -13.82
N VAL A 168 5.13 21.08 -12.88
CA VAL A 168 5.33 21.39 -11.46
C VAL A 168 6.82 21.35 -11.17
N ILE A 169 7.37 22.51 -10.84
CA ILE A 169 8.76 22.68 -10.41
C ILE A 169 8.77 22.79 -8.89
N VAL A 170 9.80 22.25 -8.25
CA VAL A 170 9.99 22.38 -6.80
C VAL A 170 10.44 23.80 -6.47
N GLU A 171 9.62 24.54 -5.74
CA GLU A 171 9.92 25.91 -5.30
C GLU A 171 10.44 25.97 -3.85
N ASP A 172 10.93 27.13 -3.42
CA ASP A 172 11.30 27.34 -2.02
C ASP A 172 10.06 27.34 -1.12
N GLY A 173 10.12 26.61 -0.01
CA GLY A 173 9.04 26.49 0.95
C GLY A 173 8.65 27.78 1.66
N SER A 174 9.47 28.85 1.61
CA SER A 174 9.06 30.17 2.09
C SER A 174 7.83 30.70 1.33
N LYS A 175 7.70 30.35 0.04
CA LYS A 175 6.57 30.78 -0.80
C LYS A 175 5.26 30.07 -0.47
N PHE A 176 5.31 28.90 0.16
CA PHE A 176 4.11 28.12 0.47
C PHE A 176 3.13 28.93 1.34
N SER A 177 3.62 29.57 2.40
CA SER A 177 2.80 30.38 3.30
C SER A 177 2.25 31.66 2.68
N GLU A 178 2.83 32.12 1.57
CA GLU A 178 2.34 33.28 0.82
C GLU A 178 1.17 32.93 -0.11
N LEU A 179 1.10 31.67 -0.54
CA LEU A 179 0.14 31.20 -1.54
C LEU A 179 -0.98 30.34 -0.96
N TYR A 180 -0.74 29.66 0.15
CA TYR A 180 -1.67 28.70 0.75
C TYR A 180 -1.88 28.98 2.23
N LYS A 181 -3.13 28.87 2.66
CA LYS A 181 -3.52 28.85 4.07
C LYS A 181 -3.79 27.43 4.51
N ILE A 182 -3.11 26.96 5.56
CA ILE A 182 -3.38 25.66 6.17
C ILE A 182 -4.69 25.73 6.95
N ASP A 183 -5.57 24.76 6.74
CA ASP A 183 -6.83 24.59 7.46
C ASP A 183 -6.69 23.49 8.52
N ASN A 184 -7.31 22.32 8.32
CA ASN A 184 -7.27 21.20 9.26
C ASN A 184 -6.42 20.04 8.77
N GLU A 185 -5.93 19.24 9.70
CA GLU A 185 -5.28 17.95 9.41
C GLU A 185 -6.32 17.00 8.78
N ILE A 186 -5.98 16.39 7.64
CA ILE A 186 -6.77 15.36 6.96
C ILE A 186 -6.30 13.97 7.40
N GLY A 187 -5.00 13.79 7.61
CA GLY A 187 -4.45 12.52 8.06
C GLY A 187 -2.95 12.56 8.31
N ARG A 188 -2.47 11.61 9.11
CA ARG A 188 -1.06 11.43 9.47
C ARG A 188 -0.62 10.02 9.16
N GLY A 189 0.52 9.91 8.49
CA GLY A 189 1.10 8.63 8.11
C GLY A 189 2.59 8.56 8.43
N LYS A 190 3.19 7.42 8.09
CA LYS A 190 4.63 7.13 8.28
C LYS A 190 5.54 8.22 7.71
N PHE A 191 5.14 8.85 6.62
CA PHE A 191 5.96 9.80 5.88
C PHE A 191 5.65 11.27 6.19
N GLY A 192 4.66 11.54 7.04
CA GLY A 192 4.33 12.89 7.47
C GLY A 192 2.83 13.14 7.57
N ILE A 193 2.42 14.40 7.41
CA ILE A 193 1.06 14.86 7.70
C ILE A 193 0.46 15.48 6.44
N VAL A 194 -0.81 15.19 6.18
CA VAL A 194 -1.60 15.81 5.13
C VAL A 194 -2.57 16.80 5.76
N TYR A 195 -2.50 18.05 5.33
CA TYR A 195 -3.44 19.10 5.72
C TYR A 195 -4.33 19.45 4.54
N ARG A 196 -5.57 19.84 4.83
CA ARG A 196 -6.35 20.64 3.91
C ARG A 196 -5.74 22.04 3.90
N CYS A 197 -5.55 22.61 2.73
CA CYS A 197 -5.17 24.00 2.57
C CYS A 197 -6.07 24.70 1.56
N THR A 198 -6.15 26.01 1.66
CA THR A 198 -6.88 26.86 0.74
C THR A 198 -5.88 27.71 -0.03
N ASN A 199 -5.90 27.63 -1.36
CA ASN A 199 -5.13 28.50 -2.24
C ASN A 199 -5.70 29.92 -2.14
N LEU A 200 -4.87 30.89 -1.77
CA LEU A 200 -5.30 32.25 -1.46
C LEU A 200 -5.74 33.07 -2.70
N SER A 201 -5.22 32.75 -3.89
CA SER A 201 -5.57 33.48 -5.10
C SER A 201 -6.84 32.96 -5.76
N THR A 202 -7.03 31.64 -5.75
CA THR A 202 -8.18 30.98 -6.40
C THR A 202 -9.30 30.65 -5.43
N ASN A 203 -9.05 30.72 -4.11
CA ASN A 203 -9.94 30.29 -3.04
C ASN A 203 -10.40 28.83 -3.19
N THR A 204 -9.52 27.98 -3.74
CA THR A 204 -9.79 26.56 -3.95
C THR A 204 -9.10 25.72 -2.88
N GLN A 205 -9.75 24.63 -2.46
CA GLN A 205 -9.20 23.71 -1.46
C GLN A 205 -8.31 22.67 -2.13
N ARG A 206 -7.21 22.33 -1.45
CA ARG A 206 -6.19 21.36 -1.87
C ARG A 206 -5.73 20.51 -0.69
N ALA A 207 -5.07 19.40 -1.00
CA ALA A 207 -4.40 18.58 0.00
C ALA A 207 -2.89 18.87 -0.02
N ALA A 208 -2.35 19.44 1.06
CA ALA A 208 -0.92 19.65 1.25
C ALA A 208 -0.31 18.55 2.11
N LYS A 209 0.52 17.70 1.50
CA LYS A 209 1.27 16.63 2.18
C LYS A 209 2.67 17.14 2.56
N PHE A 210 2.91 17.24 3.86
CA PHE A 210 4.19 17.59 4.46
C PHE A 210 4.97 16.32 4.74
N ILE A 211 6.07 16.14 4.03
CA ILE A 211 6.93 14.96 4.10
C ILE A 211 8.22 15.34 4.81
N ARG A 212 8.44 14.78 6.01
CA ARG A 212 9.65 15.09 6.79
C ARG A 212 10.85 14.38 6.20
N CYS A 213 11.79 15.15 5.68
CA CYS A 213 13.00 14.67 5.02
C CYS A 213 14.18 15.60 5.31
N ILE A 214 15.07 15.13 6.20
CA ILE A 214 16.28 15.88 6.59
C ILE A 214 17.45 15.52 5.68
N LYS A 215 17.47 14.28 5.15
CA LYS A 215 18.54 13.79 4.28
C LYS A 215 18.25 14.17 2.83
N GLU A 216 19.28 14.60 2.10
CA GLU A 216 19.13 14.98 0.70
C GLU A 216 18.74 13.78 -0.19
N LYS A 217 19.22 12.57 0.14
CA LYS A 217 18.81 11.33 -0.54
C LYS A 217 17.30 11.09 -0.47
N ASP A 218 16.63 11.48 0.63
CA ASP A 218 15.18 11.32 0.77
C ASP A 218 14.43 12.36 -0.07
N LYS A 219 14.99 13.57 -0.24
CA LYS A 219 14.45 14.61 -1.11
C LYS A 219 14.56 14.23 -2.58
N GLU A 220 15.66 13.62 -2.98
CA GLU A 220 15.87 13.18 -4.38
C GLU A 220 14.79 12.18 -4.83
N LYS A 221 14.48 11.19 -3.98
CA LYS A 221 13.38 10.25 -4.25
C LYS A 221 12.02 10.93 -4.40
N ILE A 222 11.78 11.99 -3.64
CA ILE A 222 10.54 12.78 -3.75
C ILE A 222 10.53 13.58 -5.06
N ARG A 223 11.68 14.06 -5.53
CA ARG A 223 11.81 14.74 -6.83
C ARG A 223 11.53 13.79 -8.00
N GLU A 224 12.06 12.57 -7.94
CA GLU A 224 11.75 11.52 -8.93
C GLU A 224 10.24 11.23 -8.97
N GLU A 225 9.58 11.15 -7.80
CA GLU A 225 8.12 10.96 -7.72
C GLU A 225 7.35 12.14 -8.35
N ILE A 226 7.79 13.37 -8.13
CA ILE A 226 7.23 14.58 -8.75
C ILE A 226 7.39 14.54 -10.27
N GLU A 227 8.55 14.12 -10.77
CA GLU A 227 8.81 14.00 -12.21
C GLU A 227 7.89 12.95 -12.85
N ILE A 228 7.69 11.82 -12.18
CA ILE A 228 6.74 10.79 -12.62
C ILE A 228 5.31 11.36 -12.65
N MET A 229 4.88 12.10 -11.62
CA MET A 229 3.56 12.75 -11.59
C MET A 229 3.40 13.80 -12.70
N ASN A 230 4.46 14.54 -13.04
CA ASN A 230 4.45 15.49 -14.15
C ASN A 230 4.29 14.79 -15.51
N LYS A 231 4.87 13.60 -15.68
CA LYS A 231 4.72 12.77 -16.90
C LYS A 231 3.34 12.10 -16.96
N LEU A 232 2.74 11.76 -15.82
CA LEU A 232 1.47 11.04 -15.70
C LEU A 232 0.25 11.96 -15.53
N LYS A 233 0.18 13.08 -16.26
CA LYS A 233 -0.97 14.01 -16.20
C LYS A 233 -2.20 13.41 -16.89
N HIS A 234 -3.18 12.98 -16.09
CA HIS A 234 -4.41 12.36 -16.60
C HIS A 234 -5.62 12.74 -15.74
N PRO A 235 -6.79 13.08 -16.32
CA PRO A 235 -7.97 13.55 -15.57
C PRO A 235 -8.59 12.52 -14.61
N LYS A 236 -8.12 11.27 -14.59
CA LYS A 236 -8.53 10.23 -13.65
C LYS A 236 -7.48 9.91 -12.58
N LEU A 237 -6.34 10.60 -12.60
CA LEU A 237 -5.28 10.46 -11.61
C LEU A 237 -5.23 11.72 -10.76
N LEU A 238 -4.92 11.56 -9.48
CA LEU A 238 -4.70 12.69 -8.58
C LEU A 238 -3.55 13.53 -9.12
N GLN A 239 -3.77 14.82 -9.32
CA GLN A 239 -2.79 15.71 -9.92
C GLN A 239 -1.99 16.46 -8.86
N LEU A 240 -0.69 16.58 -9.10
CA LEU A 240 0.18 17.48 -8.35
C LEU A 240 0.03 18.88 -8.94
N GLU A 241 -0.30 19.86 -8.11
CA GLU A 241 -0.44 21.26 -8.51
C GLU A 241 0.83 22.08 -8.22
N ALA A 242 1.45 21.83 -7.06
CA ALA A 242 2.66 22.53 -6.65
C ALA A 242 3.52 21.64 -5.74
N ALA A 243 4.82 21.89 -5.73
CA ALA A 243 5.75 21.27 -4.83
C ALA A 243 6.70 22.31 -4.23
N TYR A 244 6.98 22.18 -2.94
CA TYR A 244 7.87 23.08 -2.23
C TYR A 244 8.89 22.32 -1.40
N GLN A 245 10.07 22.90 -1.25
CA GLN A 245 11.16 22.33 -0.49
C GLN A 245 11.58 23.26 0.64
N THR A 246 11.71 22.70 1.84
CA THR A 246 12.35 23.36 2.98
C THR A 246 13.63 22.60 3.37
N ARG A 247 14.31 23.09 4.41
CA ARG A 247 15.49 22.41 4.96
C ARG A 247 15.16 21.03 5.52
N LYS A 248 13.99 20.85 6.13
CA LYS A 248 13.64 19.64 6.89
C LYS A 248 12.49 18.84 6.29
N GLU A 249 11.77 19.39 5.32
CA GLU A 249 10.52 18.85 4.80
C GLU A 249 10.31 19.22 3.32
N MET A 250 9.57 18.38 2.60
CA MET A 250 9.01 18.64 1.28
C MET A 250 7.50 18.77 1.41
N ILE A 251 6.89 19.68 0.67
CA ILE A 251 5.45 19.95 0.70
C ILE A 251 4.90 19.69 -0.69
N LEU A 252 3.98 18.74 -0.82
CA LEU A 252 3.32 18.41 -2.08
C LEU A 252 1.86 18.86 -2.01
N VAL A 253 1.45 19.74 -2.91
CA VAL A 253 0.07 20.24 -3.01
C VAL A 253 -0.63 19.48 -4.12
N MET A 254 -1.66 18.72 -3.75
CA MET A 254 -2.47 17.90 -4.65
C MET A 254 -3.87 18.49 -4.82
N GLU A 255 -4.44 18.28 -6.01
CA GLU A 255 -5.82 18.66 -6.37
C GLU A 255 -6.88 18.17 -5.37
#